data_AF-I6QWG0-F1
#
_entry.id   AF-I6QWG0-F1
#
_cell.length_a   1.000
_cell.length_b   1.000
_cell.length_c   1.000
_cell.angle_alpha   90.00
_cell.angle_beta   90.00
_cell.angle_gamma   90.00
#
_symmetry.space_group_name_H-M   'P 1'
#
loop_
_entity.id
_entity.type
_entity.pdbx_description
1 polymer ?
#
loop_
_entity_poly.entity_id
_entity_poly.type
_entity_poly.pdbx_seq_one_letter_code
_entity_poly.pdbx_strand_id
1 'polypeptide(L)' 'NCSTSTVRMVGSSRANLFASISAGISALWGPLHGGANQEVVEMLERIVVEDGSAEKFLTRAKDKNDTTRLMGFGHPV' A
#
# COMPACT_ATOMS: atom_id res chain seq x y z
N ASN A 1 12.37 -4.09 -3.47
CA ASN A 1 11.25 -3.26 -2.96
C ASN A 1 11.81 -2.24 -1.95
N CYS A 2 11.00 -1.25 -1.54
CA CYS A 2 11.45 -0.13 -0.70
C CYS A 2 12.08 -0.58 0.63
N SER A 3 11.38 -1.40 1.43
CA SER A 3 11.85 -1.82 2.74
C SER A 3 13.18 -2.59 2.72
N THR A 4 13.37 -3.53 1.78
CA THR A 4 14.65 -4.24 1.65
C THR A 4 15.79 -3.29 1.29
N SER A 5 15.55 -2.30 0.41
CA SER A 5 16.56 -1.30 0.07
C SER A 5 16.91 -0.41 1.28
N THR A 6 15.93 -0.03 2.09
CA THR A 6 16.14 0.74 3.34
C THR A 6 17.01 -0.02 4.33
N VAL A 7 16.75 -1.31 4.56
CA VAL A 7 17.57 -2.16 5.45
C VAL A 7 19.03 -2.17 4.97
N ARG A 8 19.26 -2.32 3.66
CA ARG A 8 20.61 -2.31 3.08
C ARG A 8 21.29 -0.96 3.24
N MET A 9 20.57 0.13 3.03
CA MET A 9 21.10 1.48 3.13
C MET A 9 21.53 1.80 4.57
N VAL A 10 20.68 1.55 5.56
CA VAL A 10 21.01 1.76 6.97
C VAL A 10 22.15 0.83 7.41
N GLY A 11 22.09 -0.45 7.05
CA GLY A 11 23.12 -1.44 7.38
C GLY A 11 24.50 -1.14 6.77
N SER A 12 24.57 -0.43 5.65
CA SER A 12 25.85 -0.06 5.00
C SER A 12 26.77 0.79 5.87
N SER A 13 26.19 1.54 6.82
CA SER A 13 26.92 2.34 7.82
C SER A 13 27.46 1.52 8.99
N ARG A 14 27.27 0.19 8.98
CA ARG A 14 27.48 -0.71 10.13
C ARG A 14 26.60 -0.36 11.34
N ALA A 15 25.41 0.18 11.08
CA ALA A 15 24.38 0.37 12.10
C ALA A 15 24.01 -0.97 12.76
N ASN A 16 23.57 -0.91 14.01
CA ASN A 16 23.12 -2.07 14.77
C ASN A 16 22.04 -2.86 13.99
N LEU A 17 22.06 -4.19 14.12
CA LEU A 17 21.12 -5.09 13.41
C LEU A 17 19.65 -4.74 13.70
N PHE A 18 19.31 -4.52 14.98
CA PHE A 18 17.94 -4.17 15.37
C PHE A 18 17.52 -2.83 14.78
N ALA A 19 18.43 -1.84 14.72
CA ALA A 19 18.15 -0.55 14.09
C ALA A 19 17.92 -0.69 12.57
N SER A 20 18.74 -1.50 11.90
CA SER A 20 18.61 -1.76 10.46
C SER A 20 17.28 -2.44 10.11
N ILE A 21 16.87 -3.43 10.91
CA ILE A 21 15.58 -4.11 10.73
C ILE A 21 14.41 -3.17 11.07
N SER A 22 14.53 -2.38 12.14
CA SER A 22 13.50 -1.40 12.52
C SER A 22 13.24 -0.40 11.39
N ALA A 23 14.28 0.09 10.72
CA ALA A 23 14.14 0.95 9.56
C ALA A 23 13.40 0.28 8.39
N GLY A 24 13.65 -1.03 8.17
CA GLY A 24 12.90 -1.84 7.21
C GLY A 24 11.42 -1.96 7.55
N ILE A 25 11.08 -2.16 8.83
CA ILE A 25 9.70 -2.22 9.33
C ILE A 25 9.01 -0.87 9.12
N SER A 26 9.66 0.24 9.48
CA SER A 26 9.12 1.59 9.28
C SER A 26 8.87 1.89 7.80
N ALA A 27 9.78 1.48 6.91
CA ALA A 27 9.59 1.62 5.47
C ALA A 27 8.45 0.73 4.94
N LEU A 28 8.28 -0.48 5.48
CA LEU A 28 7.17 -1.37 5.14
C LEU A 28 5.83 -0.82 5.60
N TRP A 29 5.76 -0.17 6.75
CA TRP A 29 4.50 0.36 7.28
C TRP A 29 3.91 1.49 6.42
N GLY A 30 4.71 2.15 5.57
CA GLY A 30 4.22 3.22 4.70
C GLY A 30 3.01 2.79 3.83
N PRO A 31 2.04 3.69 3.58
CA PRO A 31 0.80 3.38 2.85
C PRO A 31 1.07 2.92 1.41
N LEU A 32 2.14 3.43 0.79
CA LEU A 32 2.56 3.08 -0.56
C LEU A 32 3.43 1.81 -0.64
N HIS A 33 3.66 1.14 0.49
CA HIS A 33 4.39 -0.12 0.55
C HIS A 33 3.52 -1.21 1.17
N GLY A 34 3.67 -1.50 2.47
CA GLY A 34 2.90 -2.55 3.16
C GLY A 34 1.50 -2.13 3.60
N GLY A 35 1.20 -0.83 3.67
CA GLY A 35 -0.14 -0.34 3.97
C GLY A 35 -1.17 -0.59 2.87
N ALA A 36 -0.74 -0.92 1.65
CA ALA A 36 -1.63 -1.21 0.54
C ALA A 36 -2.63 -2.35 0.84
N ASN A 37 -2.27 -3.32 1.68
CA ASN A 37 -3.16 -4.42 2.06
C ASN A 37 -4.34 -3.92 2.90
N GLN A 38 -4.10 -2.99 3.82
CA GLN A 38 -5.17 -2.40 4.64
C GLN A 38 -6.13 -1.61 3.75
N GLU A 39 -5.60 -0.81 2.82
CA GLU A 39 -6.41 -0.04 1.87
C GLU A 39 -7.31 -0.92 0.99
N VAL A 40 -6.87 -2.14 0.65
CA VAL A 40 -7.71 -3.13 -0.06
C VAL A 40 -8.88 -3.56 0.82
N VAL A 41 -8.65 -3.86 2.10
CA VAL A 41 -9.72 -4.26 3.03
C VAL A 41 -10.71 -3.12 3.20
N GLU A 42 -10.23 -1.90 3.48
CA GLU A 42 -11.10 -0.72 3.63
C GLU A 42 -11.87 -0.38 2.34
N MET A 43 -11.26 -0.60 1.17
CA MET A 43 -11.97 -0.49 -0.12
C MET A 43 -13.12 -1.51 -0.20
N LEU A 44 -12.86 -2.77 0.11
CA LEU A 44 -13.88 -3.82 0.07
C LEU A 44 -15.03 -3.56 1.07
N GLU A 45 -14.72 -3.10 2.27
CA GLU A 45 -15.72 -2.70 3.27
C GLU A 45 -16.59 -1.54 2.76
N ARG A 46 -15.97 -0.51 2.15
CA ARG A 46 -16.71 0.60 1.53
C ARG A 46 -17.62 0.13 0.38
N ILE A 47 -17.17 -0.81 -0.44
CA ILE A 47 -18.01 -1.38 -1.51
C ILE A 47 -19.26 -2.04 -0.94
N VAL A 48 -19.13 -2.77 0.17
CA VAL A 48 -20.26 -3.45 0.83
C VAL A 48 -21.23 -2.44 1.46
N VAL A 49 -20.71 -1.42 2.15
CA VAL A 49 -21.53 -0.47 2.92
C VAL A 49 -22.16 0.62 2.05
N GLU A 50 -21.41 1.20 1.13
CA GLU A 50 -21.81 2.43 0.42
C GLU A 50 -22.32 2.17 -1.01
N ASP A 51 -21.63 1.29 -1.73
CA ASP A 51 -21.93 1.06 -3.15
C ASP A 51 -22.90 -0.10 -3.38
N GLY A 52 -22.97 -1.06 -2.45
CA GLY A 52 -23.87 -2.22 -2.50
C GLY A 52 -23.64 -3.18 -3.68
N SER A 53 -22.75 -2.82 -4.62
CA SER A 53 -22.38 -3.58 -5.80
C SER A 53 -20.96 -3.23 -6.25
N ALA A 54 -20.16 -4.26 -6.52
CA ALA A 54 -18.83 -4.12 -7.10
C ALA A 54 -18.87 -3.45 -8.49
N GLU A 55 -19.95 -3.62 -9.26
CA GLU A 55 -20.10 -3.03 -10.60
C GLU A 55 -20.18 -1.51 -10.54
N LYS A 56 -20.87 -0.96 -9.54
CA LYS A 56 -20.99 0.48 -9.31
C LYS A 56 -19.64 1.09 -8.95
N PHE A 57 -18.90 0.43 -8.04
CA PHE A 57 -17.54 0.84 -7.68
C PHE A 57 -16.59 0.79 -8.89
N LEU A 58 -16.65 -0.29 -9.68
CA LEU A 58 -15.84 -0.43 -10.91
C LEU A 58 -16.17 0.65 -11.95
N THR A 59 -17.44 1.06 -12.06
CA THR A 59 -17.84 2.13 -12.97
C THR A 59 -17.20 3.45 -12.55
N ARG A 60 -17.21 3.76 -11.25
CA ARG A 60 -16.55 4.95 -10.68
C ARG A 60 -15.04 4.90 -10.86
N ALA A 61 -14.40 3.78 -10.54
CA ALA A 61 -12.95 3.62 -10.70
C ALA A 61 -12.46 3.72 -12.16
N LYS A 62 -13.36 3.55 -13.14
CA LYS A 62 -13.10 3.74 -14.57
C LYS A 62 -13.39 5.16 -15.06
N ASP A 63 -14.16 5.95 -14.31
CA ASP A 63 -14.43 7.34 -14.66
C ASP A 63 -13.17 8.17 -14.45
N LYS A 64 -12.70 8.83 -15.51
CA LYS A 64 -11.49 9.68 -15.47
C LYS A 64 -11.70 10.96 -14.64
N ASN A 65 -12.95 11.33 -14.36
CA ASN A 65 -13.29 12.49 -13.54
C ASN A 65 -13.46 12.13 -12.06
N ASP A 66 -13.52 10.85 -11.71
CA ASP A 66 -13.58 10.36 -10.33
C ASP A 66 -12.15 10.03 -9.86
N THR A 67 -11.84 10.38 -8.61
CA THR A 67 -10.53 10.08 -8.00
C THR A 67 -10.45 8.68 -7.39
N THR A 68 -11.54 7.90 -7.44
CA THR A 68 -11.64 6.55 -6.91
C THR A 68 -10.61 5.64 -7.57
N ARG A 69 -9.76 5.01 -6.76
CA ARG A 69 -8.74 4.07 -7.23
C ARG A 69 -9.07 2.65 -6.82
N LEU A 70 -8.75 1.71 -7.71
CA LEU A 70 -8.83 0.29 -7.43
C LEU A 70 -7.58 -0.13 -6.64
N MET A 71 -7.70 -0.19 -5.32
CA MET A 71 -6.61 -0.56 -4.43
C MET A 71 -6.21 -2.03 -4.64
N GLY A 72 -4.92 -2.34 -4.51
CA GLY A 72 -4.36 -3.67 -4.76
C GLY A 72 -4.13 -4.01 -6.23
N PHE A 73 -4.42 -3.08 -7.16
CA PHE A 73 -4.17 -3.23 -8.59
C PHE A 73 -3.12 -2.25 -9.10
N GLY A 74 -2.33 -2.71 -10.07
CA GLY A 74 -1.14 -2.02 -10.55
C GLY A 74 0.07 -2.28 -9.65
N HIS A 75 1.23 -2.49 -10.27
CA HIS A 75 2.48 -2.67 -9.54
C HIS A 75 3.57 -1.83 -10.22
N PRO A 76 4.18 -0.86 -9.51
CA PRO A 76 5.18 0.04 -10.10
C PRO A 76 6.58 -0.57 -10.18
N VAL A 77 6.72 -1.91 -10.05
CA VAL A 77 8.03 -2.60 -10.07
C VAL A 77 8.83 -2.30 -11.33
#